data_AF-E8R9M8-F1
#
_entry.id   AF-E8R9M8-F1
#
_cell.length_a   1.000
_cell.length_b   1.000
_cell.length_c   1.000
_cell.angle_alpha   90.00
_cell.angle_beta   90.00
_cell.angle_gamma   90.00
#
_symmetry.space_group_name_H-M   'P 1'
#
loop_
_entity.id
_entity.type
_entity.pdbx_description
1 polymer ?
#
loop_
_entity_poly.entity_id
_entity_poly.type
_entity_poly.pdbx_seq_one_letter_code
_entity_poly.pdbx_strand_id
1 'polypeptide(L)'
;MVDVIVDRVLQGDLYVAFKPLDLQLHGYYSRESVALSTPNRRGRRMSLGLLEVVAESQSESVDWRLKLNGISVTKEFKPHYTARLRDKLVSKFVYDVTSLLNTEDSMGKDWVNLTFRHEGGSPVRLRKAQLIAVYEDPDASTSLKYWTGLLSLSPGDSHFLTSSVVAGEPEIRVSGCMLQHAGKLVLLVNDARYEFEGMHGDGFEEYVVQASSSNGYRIGLVNEGNGSFMVSSVLLYSSSMRKPVLVIEGVEVKQAGDGLRLNVSLRNKGEASPDFTVYTVIHKGNIVATVKALDAVQPGEAVVKELVVPVTPSPGETLSIRVVWGKLSKTWFTTENLTL
;
A
#
# COMPACT_ATOMS: atom_id res chain seq x y z
N MET A 1 -5.50 18.54 17.04
CA MET A 1 -4.05 18.78 16.83
C MET A 1 -3.51 17.65 15.98
N VAL A 2 -2.46 17.90 15.19
CA VAL A 2 -1.71 16.87 14.46
C VAL A 2 -0.22 17.02 14.78
N ASP A 3 0.43 15.91 15.09
CA ASP A 3 1.86 15.86 15.44
C ASP A 3 2.65 15.14 14.35
N VAL A 4 3.88 15.58 14.13
CA VAL A 4 4.83 14.83 13.29
C VAL A 4 5.36 13.65 14.11
N ILE A 5 5.13 12.43 13.64
CA ILE A 5 5.68 11.22 14.29
C ILE A 5 6.73 10.49 13.43
N VAL A 6 6.80 10.81 12.14
CA VAL A 6 7.87 10.35 11.24
C VAL A 6 8.30 11.50 10.34
N ASP A 7 9.61 11.71 10.22
CA ASP A 7 10.24 12.63 9.27
C ASP A 7 11.64 12.07 8.94
N ARG A 8 11.71 11.14 7.97
CA ARG A 8 12.92 10.36 7.68
C ARG A 8 12.97 9.90 6.23
N VAL A 9 14.18 9.58 5.76
CA VAL A 9 14.42 8.81 4.54
C VAL A 9 14.73 7.36 4.93
N LEU A 10 14.09 6.41 4.27
CA LEU A 10 14.19 4.98 4.54
C LEU A 10 14.60 4.25 3.25
N GLN A 11 15.52 3.29 3.37
CA GLN A 11 15.89 2.40 2.27
C GLN A 11 14.82 1.32 2.12
N GLY A 12 13.95 1.49 1.14
CA GLY A 12 12.79 0.66 0.95
C GLY A 12 11.70 1.34 0.14
N ASP A 13 10.60 0.61 -0.04
CA ASP A 13 9.42 1.08 -0.75
C ASP A 13 8.21 1.15 0.18
N LEU A 14 7.40 2.18 -0.03
CA LEU A 14 6.26 2.51 0.82
C LEU A 14 4.98 1.79 0.36
N TYR A 15 4.27 1.28 1.34
CA TYR A 15 2.95 0.68 1.22
C TYR A 15 1.99 1.30 2.20
N VAL A 16 0.87 1.78 1.70
CA VAL A 16 -0.22 2.30 2.52
C VAL A 16 -1.45 1.46 2.26
N ALA A 17 -1.93 0.77 3.29
CA ALA A 17 -3.20 0.06 3.25
C ALA A 17 -4.20 0.84 4.09
N PHE A 18 -5.16 1.49 3.45
CA PHE A 18 -6.26 2.21 4.09
C PHE A 18 -7.55 1.39 3.98
N LYS A 19 -8.30 1.29 5.08
CA LYS A 19 -9.61 0.66 5.09
C LYS A 19 -10.60 1.48 5.91
N PRO A 20 -11.64 2.05 5.27
CA PRO A 20 -12.77 2.61 6.00
C PRO A 20 -13.53 1.46 6.66
N LEU A 21 -14.00 1.69 7.88
CA LEU A 21 -14.74 0.70 8.66
C LEU A 21 -16.06 1.31 9.13
N ASP A 22 -17.08 0.48 9.26
CA ASP A 22 -18.29 0.80 10.02
C ASP A 22 -18.70 -0.44 10.81
N LEU A 23 -17.78 -0.91 11.66
CA LEU A 23 -17.95 -2.13 12.44
C LEU A 23 -18.21 -1.74 13.88
N GLN A 24 -19.38 -2.09 14.41
CA GLN A 24 -19.71 -1.80 15.79
C GLN A 24 -19.61 -3.07 16.65
N LEU A 25 -18.97 -2.94 17.80
CA LEU A 25 -18.76 -3.98 18.79
C LEU A 25 -19.71 -3.73 19.95
N HIS A 26 -20.83 -4.45 19.98
CA HIS A 26 -21.99 -4.15 20.84
C HIS A 26 -22.22 -5.15 21.98
N GLY A 27 -21.43 -6.21 22.08
CA GLY A 27 -21.70 -7.33 22.99
C GLY A 27 -20.48 -7.74 23.80
N TYR A 28 -20.72 -8.33 24.98
CA TYR A 28 -19.68 -9.03 25.73
C TYR A 28 -19.07 -10.10 24.81
N TYR A 29 -17.76 -10.04 24.61
CA TYR A 29 -16.99 -10.94 23.74
C TYR A 29 -17.26 -10.84 22.24
N SER A 30 -17.86 -9.76 21.72
CA SER A 30 -17.93 -9.58 20.27
C SER A 30 -16.54 -9.48 19.65
N ARG A 31 -16.34 -10.15 18.52
CA ARG A 31 -15.06 -10.24 17.82
C ARG A 31 -15.26 -9.92 16.35
N GLU A 32 -14.49 -8.98 15.85
CA GLU A 32 -14.43 -8.66 14.42
C GLU A 32 -13.01 -8.84 13.91
N SER A 33 -12.88 -9.25 12.65
CA SER A 33 -11.59 -9.39 11.98
C SER A 33 -11.56 -8.64 10.67
N VAL A 34 -10.49 -7.88 10.45
CA VAL A 34 -10.31 -7.00 9.31
C VAL A 34 -8.97 -7.33 8.67
N ALA A 35 -9.00 -7.83 7.44
CA ALA A 35 -7.80 -7.96 6.63
C ALA A 35 -7.46 -6.60 5.97
N LEU A 36 -6.21 -6.18 6.13
CA LEU A 36 -5.56 -5.13 5.35
C LEU A 36 -4.67 -5.82 4.30
N SER A 37 -4.97 -5.61 3.02
CA SER A 37 -4.17 -6.18 1.93
C SER A 37 -2.79 -5.53 1.90
N THR A 38 -1.75 -6.34 1.78
CA THR A 38 -0.36 -5.88 1.70
C THR A 38 0.36 -6.66 0.63
N PRO A 39 1.29 -6.08 -0.15
CA PRO A 39 2.01 -6.87 -1.13
C PRO A 39 2.83 -7.96 -0.44
N ASN A 40 2.97 -9.11 -1.11
CA ASN A 40 3.83 -10.18 -0.63
C ASN A 40 5.27 -9.65 -0.48
N ARG A 41 5.81 -9.76 0.72
CA ARG A 41 7.12 -9.23 1.10
C ARG A 41 8.28 -10.07 0.61
N ARG A 42 8.02 -11.33 0.24
CA ARG A 42 9.03 -12.29 -0.25
C ARG A 42 10.24 -12.39 0.68
N GLY A 43 9.97 -12.43 1.99
CA GLY A 43 11.02 -12.49 3.02
C GLY A 43 11.68 -11.15 3.37
N ARG A 44 11.31 -10.03 2.71
CA ARG A 44 11.83 -8.71 3.09
C ARG A 44 11.31 -8.28 4.44
N ARG A 45 12.21 -7.71 5.24
CA ARG A 45 11.88 -7.07 6.50
C ARG A 45 11.20 -5.72 6.26
N MET A 46 10.49 -5.25 7.27
CA MET A 46 9.95 -3.91 7.36
C MET A 46 10.89 -3.05 8.19
N SER A 47 11.29 -1.91 7.64
CA SER A 47 12.05 -0.88 8.36
C SER A 47 11.11 0.05 9.15
N LEU A 48 9.85 0.13 8.74
CA LEU A 48 8.80 0.86 9.45
C LEU A 48 7.44 0.18 9.24
N GLY A 49 6.68 0.02 10.31
CA GLY A 49 5.29 -0.43 10.29
C GLY A 49 4.46 0.33 11.32
N LEU A 50 3.64 1.28 10.86
CA LEU A 50 2.74 2.05 11.72
C LEU A 50 1.28 1.65 11.47
N LEU A 51 0.62 1.14 12.50
CA LEU A 51 -0.80 0.81 12.49
C LEU A 51 -1.60 1.93 13.15
N GLU A 52 -2.48 2.56 12.39
CA GLU A 52 -3.49 3.49 12.88
C GLU A 52 -4.85 2.81 12.97
N VAL A 53 -5.55 3.00 14.08
CA VAL A 53 -6.97 2.64 14.24
C VAL A 53 -7.73 3.84 14.80
N VAL A 54 -8.90 4.13 14.23
CA VAL A 54 -9.84 5.11 14.77
C VAL A 54 -11.13 4.43 15.18
N ALA A 55 -11.60 4.76 16.37
CA ALA A 55 -12.81 4.24 16.96
C ALA A 55 -13.68 5.35 17.56
N GLU A 56 -14.98 5.16 17.54
CA GLU A 56 -15.99 6.00 18.18
C GLU A 56 -16.58 5.26 19.38
N SER A 57 -16.82 5.98 20.47
CA SER A 57 -17.44 5.44 21.69
C SER A 57 -18.24 6.52 22.41
N GLN A 58 -19.12 6.14 23.33
CA GLN A 58 -19.86 7.07 24.19
C GLN A 58 -19.15 7.35 25.53
N SER A 59 -18.12 6.56 25.84
CA SER A 59 -17.41 6.62 27.12
C SER A 59 -15.91 6.51 26.87
N GLU A 60 -15.12 7.09 27.77
CA GLU A 60 -13.67 6.92 27.81
C GLU A 60 -13.27 5.51 28.28
N SER A 61 -14.20 4.77 28.89
CA SER A 61 -14.00 3.41 29.37
C SER A 61 -14.59 2.39 28.39
N VAL A 62 -13.72 1.77 27.60
CA VAL A 62 -14.03 0.65 26.71
C VAL A 62 -13.03 -0.47 27.02
N ASP A 63 -13.50 -1.70 27.23
CA ASP A 63 -12.58 -2.83 27.34
C ASP A 63 -12.47 -3.50 25.99
N TRP A 64 -11.30 -3.36 25.37
CA TRP A 64 -11.02 -3.97 24.07
C TRP A 64 -9.64 -4.60 24.02
N ARG A 65 -9.46 -5.47 23.02
CA ARG A 65 -8.16 -6.02 22.65
C ARG A 65 -7.99 -5.94 21.15
N LEU A 66 -6.87 -5.38 20.73
CA LEU A 66 -6.43 -5.40 19.34
C LEU A 66 -5.32 -6.43 19.18
N LYS A 67 -5.49 -7.33 18.22
CA LYS A 67 -4.45 -8.27 17.79
C LYS A 67 -4.09 -8.03 16.33
N LEU A 68 -2.81 -8.16 16.01
CA LEU A 68 -2.27 -8.18 14.67
C LEU A 68 -1.70 -9.57 14.41
N ASN A 69 -2.20 -10.25 13.37
CA ASN A 69 -1.83 -11.63 13.02
C ASN A 69 -1.90 -12.60 14.23
N GLY A 70 -2.86 -12.38 15.13
CA GLY A 70 -3.04 -13.17 16.36
C GLY A 70 -2.20 -12.72 17.56
N ILE A 71 -1.21 -11.86 17.36
CA ILE A 71 -0.35 -11.29 18.41
C ILE A 71 -1.02 -10.04 18.99
N SER A 72 -1.05 -9.90 20.32
CA SER A 72 -1.71 -8.74 20.94
C SER A 72 -0.88 -7.47 20.75
N VAL A 73 -1.50 -6.42 20.21
CA VAL A 73 -0.90 -5.08 20.05
C VAL A 73 -1.17 -4.24 21.29
N THR A 74 -2.40 -4.28 21.81
CA THR A 74 -2.76 -3.66 23.09
C THR A 74 -3.62 -4.59 23.92
N LYS A 75 -3.54 -4.42 25.24
CA LYS A 75 -4.41 -5.03 26.25
C LYS A 75 -5.42 -4.05 26.86
N GLU A 76 -5.26 -2.75 26.59
CA GLU A 76 -6.03 -1.66 27.21
C GLU A 76 -6.49 -0.64 26.17
N PHE A 77 -7.60 0.05 26.46
CA PHE A 77 -8.10 1.15 25.65
C PHE A 77 -7.45 2.47 26.09
N LYS A 78 -6.22 2.67 25.65
CA LYS A 78 -5.46 3.91 25.86
C LYS A 78 -5.18 4.60 24.53
N PRO A 79 -6.11 5.44 24.04
CA PRO A 79 -5.89 6.18 22.81
C PRO A 79 -4.74 7.17 22.94
N HIS A 80 -4.01 7.38 21.84
CA HIS A 80 -2.97 8.40 21.75
C HIS A 80 -3.59 9.79 21.55
N TYR A 81 -4.73 9.83 20.87
CA TYR A 81 -5.49 11.05 20.63
C TYR A 81 -6.97 10.82 20.90
N THR A 82 -7.60 11.79 21.53
CA THR A 82 -9.04 11.81 21.77
C THR A 82 -9.60 13.16 21.36
N ALA A 83 -10.73 13.16 20.68
CA ALA A 83 -11.48 14.37 20.37
C ALA A 83 -12.97 14.09 20.50
N ARG A 84 -13.74 15.06 20.99
CA ARG A 84 -15.20 14.98 20.92
C ARG A 84 -15.66 15.41 19.55
N LEU A 85 -16.58 14.64 19.00
CA LEU A 85 -17.22 14.90 17.73
C LEU A 85 -18.73 14.74 17.92
N ARG A 86 -19.42 15.88 18.05
CA ARG A 86 -20.81 15.93 18.54
C ARG A 86 -20.93 15.28 19.93
N ASP A 87 -21.76 14.25 20.04
CA ASP A 87 -22.04 13.45 21.23
C ASP A 87 -21.13 12.22 21.38
N LYS A 88 -20.18 12.02 20.45
CA LYS A 88 -19.28 10.87 20.44
C LYS A 88 -17.85 11.24 20.81
N LEU A 89 -17.17 10.33 21.48
CA LEU A 89 -15.74 10.37 21.68
C LEU A 89 -15.04 9.61 20.54
N VAL A 90 -14.27 10.34 19.73
CA VAL A 90 -13.38 9.77 18.72
C VAL A 90 -12.04 9.53 19.37
N SER A 91 -11.62 8.27 19.35
CA SER A 91 -10.38 7.77 19.92
C SER A 91 -9.50 7.22 18.81
N LYS A 92 -8.25 7.67 18.78
CA LYS A 92 -7.27 7.26 17.79
C LYS A 92 -6.08 6.59 18.46
N PHE A 93 -5.66 5.49 17.87
CA PHE A 93 -4.54 4.68 18.29
C PHE A 93 -3.51 4.63 17.18
N VAL A 94 -2.24 4.81 17.52
CA VAL A 94 -1.12 4.71 16.58
C VAL A 94 -0.08 3.79 17.22
N TYR A 95 0.20 2.67 16.58
CA TYR A 95 1.11 1.66 17.11
C TYR A 95 2.26 1.42 16.15
N ASP A 96 3.49 1.40 16.66
CA ASP A 96 4.61 0.79 15.95
C ASP A 96 4.47 -0.74 16.04
N VAL A 97 4.20 -1.35 14.88
CA VAL A 97 4.02 -2.80 14.71
C VAL A 97 5.15 -3.41 13.88
N THR A 98 6.26 -2.70 13.69
CA THR A 98 7.39 -3.13 12.85
C THR A 98 7.92 -4.50 13.26
N SER A 99 8.16 -4.71 14.56
CA SER A 99 8.68 -5.98 15.09
C SER A 99 7.69 -7.12 14.93
N LEU A 100 6.39 -6.87 15.15
CA LEU A 100 5.32 -7.87 15.04
C LEU A 100 5.18 -8.39 13.61
N LEU A 101 5.38 -7.49 12.64
CA LEU A 101 5.34 -7.83 11.22
C LEU A 101 6.63 -8.47 10.72
N ASN A 102 7.75 -8.37 11.44
CA ASN A 102 9.03 -9.00 11.07
C ASN A 102 9.20 -10.44 11.59
N THR A 103 8.10 -11.09 11.97
CA THR A 103 8.05 -12.51 12.32
C THR A 103 8.02 -13.38 11.06
N GLU A 104 8.59 -14.59 11.11
CA GLU A 104 8.59 -15.53 9.97
C GLU A 104 7.18 -15.78 9.43
N ASP A 105 6.22 -16.02 10.32
CA ASP A 105 4.80 -16.20 10.00
C ASP A 105 4.14 -15.01 9.30
N SER A 106 4.64 -13.79 9.51
CA SER A 106 4.07 -12.57 8.92
C SER A 106 4.75 -12.19 7.60
N MET A 107 6.03 -12.52 7.42
CA MET A 107 6.78 -12.15 6.21
C MET A 107 6.32 -12.91 4.95
N GLY A 108 5.69 -14.07 5.11
CA GLY A 108 5.15 -14.87 4.00
C GLY A 108 3.74 -14.46 3.53
N LYS A 109 3.07 -13.54 4.23
CA LYS A 109 1.67 -13.18 3.96
C LYS A 109 1.55 -11.93 3.10
N ASP A 110 0.52 -11.91 2.26
CA ASP A 110 0.04 -10.77 1.46
C ASP A 110 -1.17 -10.07 2.11
N TRP A 111 -1.35 -10.27 3.41
CA TRP A 111 -2.29 -9.49 4.21
C TRP A 111 -1.84 -9.43 5.66
N VAL A 112 -2.36 -8.40 6.34
CA VAL A 112 -2.28 -8.24 7.79
C VAL A 112 -3.69 -8.38 8.35
N ASN A 113 -3.89 -9.35 9.24
CA ASN A 113 -5.18 -9.57 9.89
C ASN A 113 -5.24 -8.84 11.22
N LEU A 114 -6.12 -7.85 11.32
CA LEU A 114 -6.46 -7.20 12.57
C LEU A 114 -7.65 -7.91 13.20
N THR A 115 -7.56 -8.24 14.48
CA THR A 115 -8.69 -8.79 15.24
C THR A 115 -8.99 -7.86 16.40
N PHE A 116 -10.21 -7.36 16.43
CA PHE A 116 -10.75 -6.55 17.52
C PHE A 116 -11.65 -7.43 18.36
N ARG A 117 -11.43 -7.41 19.68
CA ARG A 117 -12.30 -8.09 20.64
C ARG A 117 -12.79 -7.07 21.64
N HIS A 118 -14.09 -7.01 21.85
CA HIS A 118 -14.70 -6.24 22.92
C HIS A 118 -14.85 -7.17 24.14
N GLU A 119 -14.26 -6.77 25.26
CA GLU A 119 -14.21 -7.57 26.49
C GLU A 119 -15.17 -7.02 27.56
N GLY A 120 -15.78 -5.84 27.33
CA GLY A 120 -16.74 -5.21 28.23
C GLY A 120 -16.80 -3.69 28.06
N GLY A 121 -17.63 -3.02 28.87
CA GLY A 121 -17.77 -1.56 28.85
C GLY A 121 -18.74 -1.05 27.79
N SER A 122 -18.55 0.20 27.37
CA SER A 122 -19.42 0.85 26.40
C SER A 122 -19.16 0.35 24.97
N PRO A 123 -20.21 0.22 24.13
CA PRO A 123 -20.03 -0.14 22.73
C PRO A 123 -19.03 0.75 22.02
N VAL A 124 -18.20 0.14 21.18
CA VAL A 124 -17.21 0.84 20.38
C VAL A 124 -17.45 0.57 18.90
N ARG A 125 -17.38 1.61 18.08
CA ARG A 125 -17.51 1.52 16.63
C ARG A 125 -16.16 1.80 15.98
N LEU A 126 -15.61 0.83 15.26
CA LEU A 126 -14.39 0.98 14.48
C LEU A 126 -14.72 1.72 13.19
N ARG A 127 -13.99 2.79 12.91
CA ARG A 127 -14.27 3.72 11.81
C ARG A 127 -13.19 3.72 10.73
N LYS A 128 -11.95 3.40 11.12
CA LYS A 128 -10.81 3.37 10.21
C LYS A 128 -9.74 2.41 10.74
N ALA A 129 -9.11 1.69 9.81
CA ALA A 129 -7.80 1.09 10.03
C ALA A 129 -6.86 1.50 8.89
N GLN A 130 -5.61 1.83 9.21
CA GLN A 130 -4.59 2.15 8.22
C GLN A 130 -3.25 1.57 8.64
N LEU A 131 -2.54 0.95 7.70
CA LEU A 131 -1.16 0.49 7.88
C LEU A 131 -0.25 1.28 6.93
N ILE A 132 0.77 1.91 7.49
CA ILE A 132 1.88 2.50 6.75
C ILE A 132 3.09 1.59 6.94
N ALA A 133 3.63 1.08 5.85
CA ALA A 133 4.64 0.04 5.84
C ALA A 133 5.76 0.41 4.88
N VAL A 134 7.02 0.35 5.31
CA VAL A 134 8.18 0.48 4.41
C VAL A 134 8.93 -0.85 4.37
N TYR A 135 8.97 -1.45 3.19
CA TYR A 135 9.65 -2.73 2.95
C TYR A 135 11.09 -2.49 2.57
N GLU A 136 12.03 -3.09 3.31
CA GLU A 136 13.45 -2.95 3.05
C GLU A 136 13.81 -3.52 1.68
N ASP A 137 14.41 -2.68 0.83
CA ASP A 137 14.95 -3.10 -0.45
C ASP A 137 16.10 -2.16 -0.86
N PRO A 138 17.28 -2.69 -1.25
CA PRO A 138 18.44 -1.88 -1.59
C PRO A 138 18.27 -1.06 -2.88
N ASP A 139 17.28 -1.40 -3.70
CA ASP A 139 16.99 -0.72 -4.95
C ASP A 139 15.89 0.34 -4.80
N ALA A 140 15.31 0.51 -3.60
CA ALA A 140 14.27 1.48 -3.32
C ALA A 140 14.66 2.45 -2.19
N SER A 141 14.13 3.66 -2.27
CA SER A 141 14.28 4.67 -1.22
C SER A 141 13.02 5.52 -1.14
N THR A 142 12.48 5.65 0.07
CA THR A 142 11.30 6.48 0.38
C THR A 142 11.69 7.60 1.33
N SER A 143 11.41 8.84 0.94
CA SER A 143 11.35 9.97 1.87
C SER A 143 9.93 10.10 2.40
N LEU A 144 9.77 10.14 3.72
CA LEU A 144 8.47 10.05 4.39
C LEU A 144 8.35 11.08 5.49
N LYS A 145 7.28 11.87 5.46
CA LYS A 145 6.84 12.70 6.57
C LYS A 145 5.37 12.42 6.90
N TYR A 146 5.10 12.12 8.16
CA TYR A 146 3.79 11.68 8.60
C TYR A 146 3.32 12.49 9.80
N TRP A 147 2.20 13.18 9.58
CA TRP A 147 1.45 13.89 10.62
C TRP A 147 0.23 13.08 11.02
N THR A 148 0.01 12.94 12.32
CA THR A 148 -1.07 12.12 12.86
C THR A 148 -1.72 12.83 14.04
N GLY A 149 -3.04 12.69 14.17
CA GLY A 149 -3.77 13.23 15.31
C GLY A 149 -5.26 13.20 15.08
N LEU A 150 -5.98 14.10 15.76
CA LEU A 150 -7.39 14.38 15.52
C LEU A 150 -7.55 15.90 15.45
N LEU A 151 -7.48 16.45 14.24
CA LEU A 151 -7.66 17.87 13.99
C LEU A 151 -9.09 18.10 13.48
N SER A 152 -9.89 18.80 14.29
CA SER A 152 -11.21 19.25 13.88
C SER A 152 -11.09 20.63 13.23
N LEU A 153 -11.64 20.77 12.03
CA LEU A 153 -11.76 22.01 11.28
C LEU A 153 -13.25 22.35 11.19
N SER A 154 -13.65 23.47 11.80
CA SER A 154 -14.97 24.06 11.61
C SER A 154 -15.09 24.66 10.21
N PRO A 155 -16.31 24.94 9.72
CA PRO A 155 -16.49 25.73 8.50
C PRO A 155 -15.67 27.02 8.53
N GLY A 156 -14.83 27.23 7.51
CA GLY A 156 -13.92 28.37 7.38
C GLY A 156 -12.56 28.19 8.06
N ASP A 157 -12.37 27.15 8.88
CA ASP A 157 -11.09 26.91 9.54
C ASP A 157 -10.04 26.42 8.54
N SER A 158 -8.79 26.81 8.80
CA SER A 158 -7.64 26.34 8.06
C SER A 158 -6.50 25.92 8.98
N HIS A 159 -5.70 24.96 8.54
CA HIS A 159 -4.49 24.52 9.22
C HIS A 159 -3.38 24.29 8.21
N PHE A 160 -2.18 24.77 8.51
CA PHE A 160 -1.04 24.68 7.60
C PHE A 160 0.05 23.80 8.18
N LEU A 161 0.49 22.84 7.38
CA LEU A 161 1.65 22.00 7.63
C LEU A 161 2.78 22.44 6.70
N THR A 162 4.02 22.31 7.18
CA THR A 162 5.21 22.64 6.40
C THR A 162 6.19 21.48 6.38
N SER A 163 6.81 21.28 5.23
CA SER A 163 7.89 20.32 5.04
C SER A 163 8.97 20.90 4.15
N SER A 164 10.22 20.54 4.46
CA SER A 164 11.34 20.70 3.54
C SER A 164 11.11 19.91 2.25
N VAL A 165 11.92 20.21 1.25
CA VAL A 165 11.90 19.54 -0.06
C VAL A 165 11.98 18.03 0.12
N VAL A 166 11.03 17.35 -0.51
CA VAL A 166 11.03 15.89 -0.68
C VAL A 166 11.47 15.64 -2.11
N ALA A 167 12.58 14.90 -2.30
CA ALA A 167 13.09 14.60 -3.64
C ALA A 167 12.11 13.70 -4.42
N GLY A 168 12.02 13.90 -5.73
CA GLY A 168 11.19 13.10 -6.63
C GLY A 168 9.81 13.71 -6.89
N GLU A 169 8.86 12.85 -7.25
CA GLU A 169 7.44 13.19 -7.41
C GLU A 169 6.71 12.78 -6.12
N PRO A 170 6.43 13.70 -5.19
CA PRO A 170 5.75 13.32 -3.96
C PRO A 170 4.24 13.21 -4.13
N GLU A 171 3.70 12.32 -3.31
CA GLU A 171 2.30 12.12 -3.10
C GLU A 171 1.94 12.60 -1.70
N ILE A 172 0.80 13.29 -1.59
CA ILE A 172 0.19 13.67 -0.33
C ILE A 172 -1.09 12.85 -0.17
N ARG A 173 -1.18 12.11 0.93
CA ARG A 173 -2.41 11.43 1.34
C ARG A 173 -2.97 12.10 2.57
N VAL A 174 -4.26 12.45 2.51
CA VAL A 174 -5.00 12.99 3.65
C VAL A 174 -6.11 12.02 3.98
N SER A 175 -6.16 11.57 5.23
CA SER A 175 -7.27 10.76 5.71
C SER A 175 -8.09 11.54 6.72
N GLY A 176 -9.41 11.52 6.58
CA GLY A 176 -10.30 12.24 7.48
C GLY A 176 -11.75 11.82 7.34
N CYS A 177 -12.63 12.41 8.14
CA CYS A 177 -14.05 12.12 8.15
C CYS A 177 -14.84 13.42 7.98
N MET A 178 -15.85 13.37 7.10
CA MET A 178 -16.84 14.43 6.93
C MET A 178 -18.12 14.07 7.68
N LEU A 179 -18.62 14.97 8.52
CA LEU A 179 -19.75 14.69 9.41
C LEU A 179 -21.13 15.01 8.82
N GLN A 180 -21.18 15.62 7.65
CA GLN A 180 -22.41 16.05 7.01
C GLN A 180 -22.27 15.91 5.50
N HIS A 181 -23.38 15.59 4.85
CA HIS A 181 -23.54 15.83 3.42
C HIS A 181 -23.32 17.34 3.17
N ALA A 182 -22.44 17.68 2.22
CA ALA A 182 -21.90 19.04 1.96
C ALA A 182 -20.68 19.49 2.81
N GLY A 183 -19.88 18.55 3.32
CA GLY A 183 -18.50 18.84 3.71
C GLY A 183 -17.62 19.06 2.47
N LYS A 184 -16.71 20.05 2.54
CA LYS A 184 -15.73 20.34 1.49
C LYS A 184 -14.36 20.56 2.12
N LEU A 185 -13.45 19.64 1.88
CA LEU A 185 -12.04 19.81 2.23
C LEU A 185 -11.31 20.35 1.01
N VAL A 186 -10.62 21.46 1.19
CA VAL A 186 -9.68 21.98 0.22
C VAL A 186 -8.27 21.74 0.72
N LEU A 187 -7.49 21.05 -0.09
CA LEU A 187 -6.06 20.89 0.10
C LEU A 187 -5.33 21.92 -0.76
N LEU A 188 -4.65 22.86 -0.11
CA LEU A 188 -3.76 23.82 -0.75
C LEU A 188 -2.35 23.26 -0.66
N VAL A 189 -1.71 23.00 -1.80
CA VAL A 189 -0.32 22.57 -1.84
C VAL A 189 0.48 23.62 -2.57
N ASN A 190 1.16 24.48 -1.82
CA ASN A 190 1.74 25.72 -2.33
C ASN A 190 0.66 26.55 -3.06
N ASP A 191 0.81 26.75 -4.38
CA ASP A 191 -0.13 27.50 -5.22
C ASP A 191 -1.21 26.60 -5.85
N ALA A 192 -1.09 25.28 -5.72
CA ALA A 192 -2.06 24.33 -6.24
C ALA A 192 -3.23 24.12 -5.27
N ARG A 193 -4.43 23.97 -5.81
CA ARG A 193 -5.66 23.78 -5.06
C ARG A 193 -6.36 22.50 -5.50
N TYR A 194 -6.66 21.64 -4.54
CA TYR A 194 -7.39 20.40 -4.75
C TYR A 194 -8.62 20.40 -3.86
N GLU A 195 -9.78 20.07 -4.43
CA GLU A 195 -11.05 20.11 -3.73
C GLU A 195 -11.61 18.69 -3.60
N PHE A 196 -12.05 18.36 -2.38
CA PHE A 196 -12.67 17.09 -2.06
C PHE A 196 -14.02 17.37 -1.45
N GLU A 197 -15.05 16.80 -2.07
CA GLU A 197 -16.40 16.80 -1.53
C GLU A 197 -16.67 15.42 -0.92
N GLY A 198 -17.30 15.41 0.26
CA GLY A 198 -17.66 14.16 0.92
C GLY A 198 -18.71 13.41 0.11
N MET A 199 -18.31 12.29 -0.51
CA MET A 199 -19.22 11.51 -1.35
C MET A 199 -20.18 10.65 -0.51
N HIS A 200 -19.76 10.25 0.69
CA HIS A 200 -20.54 9.39 1.57
C HIS A 200 -20.71 10.06 2.94
N GLY A 201 -21.95 10.13 3.43
CA GLY A 201 -22.22 10.62 4.77
C GLY A 201 -21.60 9.71 5.83
N ASP A 202 -21.03 10.31 6.88
CA ASP A 202 -20.50 9.65 8.09
C ASP A 202 -19.55 8.46 7.80
N GLY A 203 -18.39 8.73 7.20
CA GLY A 203 -17.31 7.75 7.02
C GLY A 203 -15.92 8.40 6.96
N PHE A 204 -14.87 7.63 7.27
CA PHE A 204 -13.50 8.05 6.99
C PHE A 204 -13.18 7.79 5.51
N GLU A 205 -12.56 8.75 4.85
CA GLU A 205 -12.09 8.68 3.46
C GLU A 205 -10.58 8.97 3.40
N GLU A 206 -9.95 8.53 2.31
CA GLU A 206 -8.57 8.87 1.95
C GLU A 206 -8.57 9.66 0.65
N TYR A 207 -7.94 10.82 0.67
CA TYR A 207 -7.74 11.70 -0.47
C TYR A 207 -6.26 11.69 -0.85
N VAL A 208 -5.98 11.54 -2.14
CA VAL A 208 -4.61 11.40 -2.66
C VAL A 208 -4.38 12.44 -3.73
N VAL A 209 -3.28 13.19 -3.61
CA VAL A 209 -2.83 14.14 -4.63
C VAL A 209 -1.37 13.96 -4.94
N GLN A 210 -1.02 14.18 -6.20
CA GLN A 210 0.36 14.34 -6.62
C GLN A 210 0.72 15.83 -6.55
N ALA A 211 1.85 16.11 -5.92
CA ALA A 211 2.33 17.47 -5.73
C ALA A 211 3.73 17.63 -6.34
N SER A 212 3.95 18.72 -7.06
CA SER A 212 5.26 19.07 -7.61
C SER A 212 5.72 20.38 -7.00
N SER A 213 6.89 20.39 -6.36
CA SER A 213 7.49 21.61 -5.81
C SER A 213 9.00 21.50 -5.73
N SER A 214 9.70 22.57 -6.12
CA SER A 214 11.14 22.73 -5.94
C SER A 214 11.51 23.38 -4.60
N ASN A 215 10.56 24.04 -3.92
CA ASN A 215 10.82 24.92 -2.78
C ASN A 215 10.14 24.45 -1.48
N GLY A 216 10.02 23.14 -1.30
CA GLY A 216 9.36 22.54 -0.15
C GLY A 216 7.83 22.53 -0.28
N TYR A 217 7.15 22.11 0.77
CA TYR A 217 5.70 21.91 0.76
C TYR A 217 5.06 22.69 1.89
N ARG A 218 4.18 23.62 1.52
CA ARG A 218 3.19 24.22 2.41
C ARG A 218 1.84 23.57 2.10
N ILE A 219 1.35 22.77 3.02
CA ILE A 219 0.12 22.00 2.89
C ILE A 219 -0.96 22.67 3.76
N GLY A 220 -1.88 23.40 3.14
CA GLY A 220 -3.06 23.96 3.79
C GLY A 220 -4.23 22.98 3.74
N LEU A 221 -4.81 22.70 4.89
CA LEU A 221 -6.06 21.96 5.06
C LEU A 221 -7.14 22.99 5.38
N VAL A 222 -8.07 23.22 4.46
CA VAL A 222 -9.11 24.25 4.62
C VAL A 222 -10.47 23.59 4.53
N ASN A 223 -11.33 23.83 5.52
CA ASN A 223 -12.72 23.39 5.45
C ASN A 223 -13.58 24.51 4.87
N GLU A 224 -13.98 24.39 3.61
CA GLU A 224 -14.90 25.34 2.95
C GLU A 224 -16.34 24.81 2.90
N GLY A 225 -16.61 23.67 3.53
CA GLY A 225 -17.94 23.10 3.62
C GLY A 225 -18.75 23.69 4.77
N ASN A 226 -20.00 23.24 4.86
CA ASN A 226 -20.92 23.68 5.92
C ASN A 226 -20.85 22.83 7.19
N GLY A 227 -20.22 21.66 7.13
CA GLY A 227 -20.03 20.74 8.25
C GLY A 227 -18.58 20.69 8.73
N SER A 228 -18.36 20.30 9.98
CA SER A 228 -17.00 20.10 10.50
C SER A 228 -16.31 18.93 9.82
N PHE A 229 -15.01 19.09 9.58
CA PHE A 229 -14.13 18.07 9.03
C PHE A 229 -13.15 17.61 10.11
N MET A 230 -12.93 16.30 10.25
CA MET A 230 -11.90 15.77 11.13
C MET A 230 -10.77 15.15 10.32
N VAL A 231 -9.61 15.81 10.30
CA VAL A 231 -8.38 15.27 9.73
C VAL A 231 -7.77 14.31 10.75
N SER A 232 -7.60 13.05 10.35
CA SER A 232 -6.88 12.06 11.17
C SER A 232 -5.39 12.08 10.86
N SER A 233 -5.01 12.07 9.59
CA SER A 233 -3.60 11.98 9.23
C SER A 233 -3.29 12.59 7.89
N VAL A 234 -2.06 13.07 7.75
CA VAL A 234 -1.48 13.57 6.51
C VAL A 234 -0.16 12.86 6.31
N LEU A 235 0.03 12.27 5.13
CA LEU A 235 1.25 11.58 4.72
C LEU A 235 1.81 12.30 3.49
N LEU A 236 3.01 12.85 3.60
CA LEU A 236 3.78 13.34 2.47
C LEU A 236 4.91 12.35 2.23
N TYR A 237 5.01 11.81 1.02
CA TYR A 237 6.09 10.90 0.69
C TYR A 237 6.51 10.98 -0.76
N SER A 238 7.74 10.57 -1.05
CA SER A 238 8.14 10.21 -2.41
C SER A 238 8.98 8.95 -2.36
N SER A 239 8.72 8.03 -3.30
CA SER A 239 9.42 6.76 -3.42
C SER A 239 10.12 6.69 -4.76
N SER A 240 11.41 6.38 -4.73
CA SER A 240 12.22 6.10 -5.90
C SER A 240 12.62 4.62 -5.89
N MET A 241 12.71 4.00 -7.06
CA MET A 241 13.09 2.59 -7.17
C MET A 241 13.79 2.35 -8.49
N ARG A 242 14.98 1.72 -8.43
CA ARG A 242 15.68 1.17 -9.60
C ARG A 242 14.85 0.02 -10.17
N LYS A 243 14.58 0.07 -11.48
CA LYS A 243 13.61 -0.83 -12.14
C LYS A 243 14.33 -1.95 -12.90
N PRO A 244 13.88 -3.21 -12.80
CA PRO A 244 14.27 -4.25 -13.74
C PRO A 244 13.58 -4.04 -15.08
N VAL A 245 14.32 -4.17 -16.19
CA VAL A 245 13.78 -4.04 -17.55
C VAL A 245 14.24 -5.26 -18.35
N LEU A 246 13.38 -6.27 -18.44
CA LEU A 246 13.71 -7.51 -19.15
C LEU A 246 13.27 -7.43 -20.61
N VAL A 247 14.19 -7.73 -21.52
CA VAL A 247 13.96 -7.72 -22.97
C VAL A 247 14.34 -9.08 -23.53
N ILE A 248 13.45 -9.65 -24.35
CA ILE A 248 13.74 -10.86 -25.12
C ILE A 248 14.66 -10.45 -26.28
N GLU A 249 15.89 -10.97 -26.30
CA GLU A 249 16.87 -10.65 -27.36
C GLU A 249 16.79 -11.62 -28.53
N GLY A 250 16.23 -12.81 -28.31
CA GLY A 250 16.02 -13.80 -29.35
C GLY A 250 15.42 -15.08 -28.80
N VAL A 251 14.87 -15.89 -29.71
CA VAL A 251 14.36 -17.21 -29.39
C VAL A 251 14.85 -18.20 -30.44
N GLU A 252 15.57 -19.22 -30.01
CA GLU A 252 15.91 -20.34 -30.87
C GLU A 252 14.88 -21.45 -30.70
N VAL A 253 14.41 -22.01 -31.80
CA VAL A 253 13.42 -23.08 -31.84
C VAL A 253 14.10 -24.36 -32.30
N LYS A 254 13.97 -25.42 -31.52
CA LYS A 254 14.42 -26.76 -31.86
C LYS A 254 13.26 -27.74 -31.74
N GLN A 255 13.19 -28.69 -32.65
CA GLN A 255 12.21 -29.77 -32.55
C GLN A 255 12.64 -30.76 -31.47
N ALA A 256 11.70 -31.18 -30.63
CA ALA A 256 11.94 -32.09 -29.51
C ALA A 256 10.83 -33.15 -29.44
N GLY A 257 10.99 -34.23 -30.21
CA GLY A 257 9.94 -35.24 -30.37
C GLY A 257 8.70 -34.64 -31.03
N ASP A 258 7.53 -34.81 -30.40
CA ASP A 258 6.24 -34.30 -30.86
C ASP A 258 5.98 -32.83 -30.48
N GLY A 259 6.93 -32.18 -29.80
CA GLY A 259 6.84 -30.80 -29.35
C GLY A 259 8.03 -29.94 -29.76
N LEU A 260 8.11 -28.76 -29.14
CA LEU A 260 9.18 -27.80 -29.36
C LEU A 260 9.98 -27.56 -28.10
N ARG A 261 11.27 -27.30 -28.31
CA ARG A 261 12.17 -26.76 -27.32
C ARG A 261 12.56 -25.35 -27.72
N LEU A 262 12.19 -24.38 -26.89
CA LEU A 262 12.47 -22.96 -27.10
C LEU A 262 13.60 -22.53 -26.18
N ASN A 263 14.68 -21.99 -26.73
CA ASN A 263 15.72 -21.32 -25.94
C ASN A 263 15.48 -19.82 -26.02
N VAL A 264 14.93 -19.25 -24.96
CA VAL A 264 14.60 -17.83 -24.87
C VAL A 264 15.79 -17.09 -24.25
N SER A 265 16.42 -16.21 -25.03
CA SER A 265 17.45 -15.30 -24.55
C SER A 265 16.81 -14.04 -23.97
N LEU A 266 17.08 -13.78 -22.69
CA LEU A 266 16.51 -12.66 -21.94
C LEU A 266 17.64 -11.81 -21.35
N ARG A 267 17.64 -10.51 -21.62
CA ARG A 267 18.59 -9.57 -21.02
C ARG A 267 17.88 -8.60 -20.09
N ASN A 268 18.48 -8.34 -18.92
CA ASN A 268 18.07 -7.24 -18.06
C ASN A 268 18.80 -5.95 -18.46
N LYS A 269 18.09 -5.03 -19.11
CA LYS A 269 18.57 -3.68 -19.46
C LYS A 269 18.25 -2.64 -18.38
N GLY A 270 17.69 -3.07 -17.25
CA GLY A 270 17.35 -2.20 -16.12
C GLY A 270 18.51 -2.02 -15.14
N GLU A 271 18.20 -1.36 -14.03
CA GLU A 271 19.16 -0.99 -12.98
C GLU A 271 19.04 -1.84 -11.70
N ALA A 272 18.08 -2.78 -11.69
CA ALA A 272 17.79 -3.67 -10.58
C ALA A 272 17.45 -5.08 -11.08
N SER A 273 17.58 -6.07 -10.19
CA SER A 273 17.18 -7.45 -10.44
C SER A 273 15.70 -7.65 -10.12
N PRO A 274 14.95 -8.44 -10.91
CA PRO A 274 13.58 -8.80 -10.57
C PRO A 274 13.52 -9.77 -9.38
N ASP A 275 12.45 -9.71 -8.61
CA ASP A 275 12.18 -10.65 -7.50
C ASP A 275 11.68 -12.00 -8.00
N PHE A 276 11.16 -12.03 -9.23
CA PHE A 276 10.71 -13.22 -9.92
C PHE A 276 10.66 -12.98 -11.41
N THR A 277 10.76 -14.06 -12.16
CA THR A 277 10.48 -14.07 -13.59
C THR A 277 9.67 -15.32 -13.93
N VAL A 278 8.63 -15.14 -14.72
CA VAL A 278 7.74 -16.20 -15.21
C VAL A 278 7.72 -16.14 -16.72
N TYR A 279 8.05 -17.27 -17.33
CA TYR A 279 7.95 -17.47 -18.77
C TYR A 279 6.66 -18.21 -19.04
N THR A 280 5.86 -17.70 -19.97
CA THR A 280 4.59 -18.29 -20.39
C THR A 280 4.58 -18.38 -21.91
N VAL A 281 4.30 -19.57 -22.42
CA VAL A 281 4.08 -19.79 -23.86
C VAL A 281 2.59 -19.89 -24.11
N ILE A 282 2.09 -19.11 -25.06
CA ILE A 282 0.68 -19.02 -25.41
C ILE A 282 0.51 -19.42 -26.88
N HIS A 283 -0.42 -20.33 -27.14
CA HIS A 283 -0.79 -20.78 -28.48
C HIS A 283 -2.30 -20.71 -28.64
N LYS A 284 -2.79 -19.96 -29.63
CA LYS A 284 -4.24 -19.75 -29.88
C LYS A 284 -5.03 -19.33 -28.63
N GLY A 285 -4.42 -18.47 -27.80
CA GLY A 285 -5.01 -17.98 -26.55
C GLY A 285 -4.86 -18.92 -25.35
N ASN A 286 -4.35 -20.15 -25.52
CA ASN A 286 -4.15 -21.11 -24.44
C ASN A 286 -2.71 -21.08 -23.94
N ILE A 287 -2.54 -21.14 -22.62
CA ILE A 287 -1.21 -21.31 -22.01
C ILE A 287 -0.78 -22.78 -22.20
N VAL A 288 0.27 -22.99 -22.99
CA VAL A 288 0.78 -24.33 -23.32
C VAL A 288 2.04 -24.70 -22.52
N ALA A 289 2.74 -23.71 -21.96
CA ALA A 289 3.83 -23.93 -21.02
C ALA A 289 3.96 -22.75 -20.05
N THR A 290 4.36 -23.02 -18.81
CA THR A 290 4.72 -22.00 -17.82
C THR A 290 5.91 -22.47 -16.99
N VAL A 291 6.93 -21.63 -16.89
CA VAL A 291 8.13 -21.88 -16.09
C VAL A 291 8.39 -20.68 -15.20
N LYS A 292 8.46 -20.89 -13.89
CA LYS A 292 8.95 -19.88 -12.94
C LYS A 292 10.47 -20.04 -12.82
N ALA A 293 11.21 -18.97 -13.11
CA ALA A 293 12.62 -18.91 -12.82
C ALA A 293 12.82 -18.46 -11.37
N LEU A 294 13.69 -19.19 -10.65
CA LEU A 294 14.07 -18.86 -9.28
C LEU A 294 15.30 -17.94 -9.25
N ASP A 295 16.14 -18.00 -10.28
CA ASP A 295 17.36 -17.22 -10.37
C ASP A 295 17.05 -15.79 -10.84
N ALA A 296 17.61 -14.82 -10.12
CA ALA A 296 17.45 -13.41 -10.44
C ALA A 296 18.39 -12.99 -11.58
N VAL A 297 17.84 -12.37 -12.63
CA VAL A 297 18.61 -11.82 -13.74
C VAL A 297 19.19 -10.46 -13.33
N GLN A 298 20.49 -10.40 -13.09
CA GLN A 298 21.18 -9.18 -12.62
C GLN A 298 21.18 -8.07 -13.68
N PRO A 299 21.34 -6.79 -13.30
CA PRO A 299 21.49 -5.70 -14.25
C PRO A 299 22.62 -5.96 -15.25
N GLY A 300 22.32 -5.82 -16.55
CA GLY A 300 23.25 -6.08 -17.65
C GLY A 300 23.42 -7.55 -18.03
N GLU A 301 22.97 -8.49 -17.19
CA GLU A 301 23.07 -9.93 -17.43
C GLU A 301 22.12 -10.38 -18.55
N ALA A 302 22.57 -11.36 -19.33
CA ALA A 302 21.74 -12.11 -20.26
C ALA A 302 21.71 -13.57 -19.86
N VAL A 303 20.51 -14.15 -19.80
CA VAL A 303 20.27 -15.55 -19.45
C VAL A 303 19.52 -16.23 -20.58
N VAL A 304 19.80 -17.51 -20.78
CA VAL A 304 19.05 -18.35 -21.71
C VAL A 304 18.20 -19.32 -20.91
N LYS A 305 16.89 -19.32 -21.15
CA LYS A 305 15.97 -20.26 -20.51
C LYS A 305 15.38 -21.21 -21.54
N GLU A 306 15.56 -22.51 -21.28
CA GLU A 306 14.91 -23.57 -22.06
C GLU A 306 13.45 -23.73 -21.60
N LEU A 307 12.52 -23.70 -22.55
CA LEU A 307 11.09 -24.00 -22.37
C LEU A 307 10.72 -25.19 -23.24
N VAL A 308 10.07 -26.18 -22.63
CA VAL A 308 9.52 -27.34 -23.35
C VAL A 308 8.04 -27.09 -23.60
N VAL A 309 7.65 -27.14 -24.87
CA VAL A 309 6.29 -26.88 -25.34
C VAL A 309 5.72 -28.17 -25.91
N PRO A 310 4.64 -28.73 -25.34
CA PRO A 310 4.11 -30.03 -25.74
C PRO A 310 3.28 -29.97 -27.03
N VAL A 311 3.28 -28.84 -27.73
CA VAL A 311 2.54 -28.64 -28.98
C VAL A 311 3.50 -28.25 -30.09
N THR A 312 3.24 -28.77 -31.29
CA THR A 312 3.88 -28.35 -32.53
C THR A 312 2.86 -27.59 -33.36
N PRO A 313 2.96 -26.25 -33.47
CA PRO A 313 2.06 -25.44 -34.27
C PRO A 313 2.14 -25.81 -35.75
N SER A 314 1.01 -25.66 -36.45
CA SER A 314 0.99 -25.83 -37.91
C SER A 314 1.80 -24.72 -38.58
N PRO A 315 2.34 -24.92 -39.80
CA PRO A 315 3.01 -23.86 -40.55
C PRO A 315 2.15 -22.61 -40.67
N GLY A 316 2.74 -21.45 -40.38
CA GLY A 316 2.08 -20.15 -40.36
C GLY A 316 1.36 -19.81 -39.05
N GLU A 317 1.30 -20.73 -38.08
CA GLU A 317 0.74 -20.43 -36.77
C GLU A 317 1.75 -19.69 -35.86
N THR A 318 1.21 -18.84 -34.99
CA THR A 318 2.01 -18.01 -34.08
C THR A 318 2.01 -18.58 -32.66
N LEU A 319 3.20 -18.65 -32.05
CA LEU A 319 3.40 -18.78 -30.62
C LEU A 319 3.75 -17.43 -30.02
N SER A 320 3.10 -17.07 -28.92
CA SER A 320 3.47 -15.89 -28.14
C SER A 320 4.23 -16.31 -26.89
N ILE A 321 5.45 -15.80 -26.72
CA ILE A 321 6.24 -15.98 -25.51
C ILE A 321 6.11 -14.72 -24.69
N ARG A 322 5.44 -14.82 -23.54
CA ARG A 322 5.32 -13.74 -22.57
C ARG A 322 6.28 -13.98 -21.42
N VAL A 323 7.08 -12.98 -21.10
CA VAL A 323 7.91 -12.96 -19.90
C VAL A 323 7.32 -11.93 -18.96
N VAL A 324 6.90 -12.38 -17.77
CA VAL A 324 6.36 -11.56 -16.69
C VAL A 324 7.39 -11.50 -15.58
N TRP A 325 7.69 -10.32 -15.07
CA TRP A 325 8.56 -10.16 -13.91
C TRP A 325 8.00 -9.10 -12.99
N GLY A 326 8.50 -9.07 -11.76
CA GLY A 326 8.17 -7.98 -10.88
C GLY A 326 9.21 -7.79 -9.81
N LYS A 327 9.12 -6.65 -9.16
CA LYS A 327 9.95 -6.23 -8.06
C LYS A 327 9.06 -5.50 -7.07
N LEU A 328 9.11 -5.94 -5.82
CA LEU A 328 8.21 -5.47 -4.77
C LEU A 328 6.75 -5.65 -5.22
N SER A 329 5.91 -4.61 -5.15
CA SER A 329 4.51 -4.66 -5.60
C SER A 329 4.30 -4.52 -7.10
N LYS A 330 5.33 -4.14 -7.86
CA LYS A 330 5.18 -3.76 -9.27
C LYS A 330 5.49 -4.96 -10.17
N THR A 331 4.65 -5.13 -11.18
CA THR A 331 4.76 -6.23 -12.16
C THR A 331 4.78 -5.64 -13.56
N TRP A 332 5.63 -6.19 -14.42
CA TRP A 332 5.78 -5.82 -15.83
C TRP A 332 5.80 -7.08 -16.69
N PHE A 333 5.65 -6.89 -17.99
CA PHE A 333 5.80 -7.98 -18.94
C PHE A 333 6.34 -7.49 -20.28
N THR A 334 6.90 -8.43 -21.04
CA THR A 334 7.19 -8.28 -22.47
C THR A 334 6.65 -9.49 -23.21
N THR A 335 6.43 -9.38 -24.50
CA THR A 335 5.93 -10.48 -25.33
C THR A 335 6.59 -10.48 -26.69
N GLU A 336 7.07 -11.64 -27.11
CA GLU A 336 7.61 -11.89 -28.44
C GLU A 336 6.71 -12.89 -29.18
N ASN A 337 6.45 -12.66 -30.46
CA ASN A 337 5.64 -13.54 -31.29
C ASN A 337 6.54 -14.28 -32.28
N LEU A 338 6.44 -15.60 -32.31
CA LEU A 338 7.14 -16.48 -33.23
C LEU A 338 6.16 -17.08 -34.21
N THR A 339 6.32 -16.79 -35.50
CA THR A 339 5.60 -17.51 -36.57
C THR A 339 6.47 -18.67 -37.03
N LEU A 340 5.93 -19.88 -36.98
CA LEU A 340 6.64 -21.12 -37.29
C LEU A 340 6.32 -21.68 -38.68
#